data_AF-A0A849UFX1-F1
#
_entry.id   AF-A0A849UFX1-F1
#
_cell.length_a   1.000
_cell.length_b   1.000
_cell.length_c   1.000
_cell.angle_alpha   90.00
_cell.angle_beta   90.00
_cell.angle_gamma   90.00
#
_symmetry.space_group_name_H-M   'P 1'
#
loop_
_entity.id
_entity.type
_entity.pdbx_description
1 polymer ?
#
loop_
_entity_poly.entity_id
_entity_poly.type
_entity_poly.pdbx_seq_one_letter_code
_entity_poly.pdbx_strand_id
1 'polypeptide(L)'
;MLGNKTLKSTLFAGLLALAGLTLSIQAKADCNFVSTKDGSPLNIKAVETDTPEAKEFIKTCVNPYTKKFASDPEAAKIGKKRFGFWSCSQCHGGNGGGQTGPSILDNNWQYAKHVSDKGMFETIAGGTNAGMPTWHQQTSGNPELVTTDDIIKIIGWLRASYSGGGDKPWENEKPQ
;
A
#
# COMPACT_ATOMS: atom_id res chain seq x y z
N MET A 1 -82.39 13.92 28.33
CA MET A 1 -81.99 15.25 27.82
C MET A 1 -80.49 15.41 28.03
N LEU A 2 -79.76 15.75 26.95
CA LEU A 2 -78.51 16.53 26.86
C LEU A 2 -77.48 16.35 28.01
N GLY A 3 -76.23 15.94 27.83
CA GLY A 3 -75.30 16.16 26.73
C GLY A 3 -73.94 16.57 27.33
N ASN A 4 -72.86 15.92 26.88
CA ASN A 4 -71.43 16.29 26.92
C ASN A 4 -70.83 17.02 28.14
N LYS A 5 -69.69 16.51 28.61
CA LYS A 5 -68.41 17.26 28.54
C LYS A 5 -67.19 16.39 28.79
N THR A 6 -66.33 16.39 27.77
CA THR A 6 -64.94 15.93 27.72
C THR A 6 -64.05 16.73 28.67
N LEU A 7 -63.14 16.06 29.37
CA LEU A 7 -61.81 16.61 29.68
C LEU A 7 -60.85 15.43 29.90
N LYS A 8 -60.01 15.15 28.90
CA LYS A 8 -58.92 14.18 29.02
C LYS A 8 -57.75 14.88 29.70
N SER A 9 -57.29 14.29 30.80
CA SER A 9 -56.16 14.75 31.60
C SER A 9 -54.86 14.09 31.16
N THR A 10 -53.76 14.82 31.35
CA THR A 10 -52.36 14.38 31.55
C THR A 10 -51.67 13.58 30.44
N LEU A 11 -50.59 14.13 29.88
CA LEU A 11 -49.21 13.89 30.36
C LEU A 11 -48.22 14.68 29.48
N PHE A 12 -47.51 15.65 30.07
CA PHE A 12 -46.29 16.20 29.48
C PHE A 12 -45.16 15.20 29.78
N ALA A 13 -44.83 14.35 28.81
CA ALA A 13 -43.59 13.60 28.83
C ALA A 13 -42.46 14.54 28.38
N GLY A 14 -41.61 14.94 29.33
CA GLY A 14 -40.39 15.71 29.07
C GLY A 14 -39.45 14.92 28.17
N LEU A 15 -39.14 15.49 27.01
CA LEU A 15 -38.23 14.94 26.02
C LEU A 15 -36.78 15.25 26.44
N LEU A 16 -36.11 14.33 27.15
CA LEU A 16 -34.65 14.33 27.25
C LEU A 16 -34.08 13.72 25.97
N ALA A 17 -33.84 14.55 24.96
CA ALA A 17 -33.03 14.18 23.81
C ALA A 17 -31.54 14.43 24.14
N LEU A 18 -30.89 13.46 24.79
CA LEU A 18 -29.43 13.41 24.83
C LEU A 18 -28.96 12.89 23.46
N ALA A 19 -28.69 13.82 22.55
CA ALA A 19 -28.09 13.52 21.25
C ALA A 19 -26.68 12.94 21.47
N GLY A 20 -26.60 11.61 21.48
CA GLY A 20 -25.33 10.89 21.41
C GLY A 20 -24.67 11.19 20.06
N LEU A 21 -23.66 12.06 20.06
CA LEU A 21 -22.65 12.07 19.01
C LEU A 21 -21.88 10.75 19.10
N THR A 22 -22.35 9.72 18.40
CA THR A 22 -21.49 8.59 18.06
C THR A 22 -20.47 9.12 17.05
N LEU A 23 -19.27 9.47 17.52
CA LEU A 23 -18.12 9.58 16.61
C LEU A 23 -17.95 8.19 16.00
N SER A 24 -18.33 8.04 14.74
CA SER A 24 -18.01 6.88 13.92
C SER A 24 -16.49 6.84 13.77
N ILE A 25 -15.80 6.11 14.65
CA ILE A 25 -14.41 5.72 14.45
C ILE A 25 -14.45 4.73 13.30
N GLN A 26 -14.33 5.23 12.07
CA GLN A 26 -14.19 4.39 10.90
C GLN A 26 -12.81 3.75 10.99
N ALA A 27 -12.73 2.55 11.56
CA ALA A 27 -11.53 1.74 11.52
C ALA A 27 -11.21 1.49 10.04
N LYS A 28 -10.18 2.18 9.52
CA LYS A 28 -9.61 1.82 8.22
C LYS A 28 -9.02 0.42 8.36
N ALA A 29 -9.44 -0.47 7.46
CA ALA A 29 -8.87 -1.81 7.41
C ALA A 29 -7.39 -1.72 7.02
N ASP A 30 -6.55 -2.58 7.59
CA ASP A 30 -5.15 -2.66 7.20
C ASP A 30 -5.01 -3.03 5.71
N CYS A 31 -3.87 -2.71 5.11
CA CYS A 31 -3.61 -3.00 3.70
C CYS A 31 -3.77 -4.50 3.40
N ASN A 32 -4.69 -4.86 2.50
CA ASN A 32 -4.85 -6.25 2.08
C ASN A 32 -3.96 -6.60 0.88
N PHE A 33 -2.85 -7.28 1.15
CA PHE A 33 -1.89 -7.72 0.12
C PHE A 33 -2.27 -9.06 -0.50
N VAL A 34 -2.33 -9.10 -1.84
CA VAL A 34 -2.68 -10.29 -2.61
C VAL A 34 -1.59 -10.68 -3.62
N SER A 35 -1.41 -11.99 -3.78
CA SER A 35 -0.47 -12.62 -4.71
C SER A 35 -0.75 -12.19 -6.15
N THR A 36 0.33 -11.90 -6.88
CA THR A 36 0.25 -11.58 -8.32
C THR A 36 -0.02 -12.83 -9.16
N LYS A 37 0.17 -14.03 -8.61
CA LYS A 37 0.00 -15.30 -9.32
C LYS A 37 -1.47 -15.72 -9.44
N ASP A 38 -2.23 -15.53 -8.35
CA ASP A 38 -3.56 -16.13 -8.18
C ASP A 38 -4.51 -15.32 -7.29
N GLY A 39 -4.08 -14.17 -6.77
CA GLY A 39 -4.90 -13.34 -5.88
C GLY A 39 -5.03 -13.86 -4.44
N SER A 40 -4.33 -14.94 -4.08
CA SER A 40 -4.33 -15.44 -2.70
C SER A 40 -3.71 -14.42 -1.71
N PRO A 41 -4.14 -14.37 -0.44
CA PRO A 41 -3.59 -13.45 0.55
C PRO A 41 -2.10 -13.71 0.83
N LEU A 42 -1.28 -12.64 0.87
CA LEU A 42 0.14 -12.73 1.21
C LEU A 42 0.44 -12.69 2.72
N ASN A 43 -0.56 -12.38 3.56
CA ASN A 43 -0.48 -12.39 5.03
C ASN A 43 0.71 -11.64 5.65
N ILE A 44 1.18 -10.57 5.00
CA ILE A 44 2.27 -9.73 5.49
C ILE A 44 1.77 -8.87 6.64
N LYS A 45 2.49 -8.90 7.77
CA LYS A 45 2.14 -8.17 8.99
C LYS A 45 3.30 -7.30 9.45
N ALA A 46 2.97 -6.20 10.11
CA ALA A 46 3.97 -5.39 10.79
C ALA A 46 4.57 -6.19 11.96
N VAL A 47 5.89 -6.15 12.10
CA VAL A 47 6.62 -6.71 13.22
C VAL A 47 7.33 -5.61 14.01
N GLU A 48 7.77 -5.93 15.24
CA GLU A 48 8.36 -4.93 16.13
C GLU A 48 9.59 -4.24 15.52
N THR A 49 10.41 -5.00 14.81
CA THR A 49 11.65 -4.56 14.16
C THR A 49 11.44 -3.75 12.89
N ASP A 50 10.20 -3.65 12.38
CA ASP A 50 9.92 -2.82 11.20
C ASP A 50 10.10 -1.33 11.52
N THR A 51 10.58 -0.60 10.51
CA THR A 51 10.66 0.87 10.53
C THR A 51 9.27 1.49 10.65
N PRO A 52 9.15 2.74 11.15
CA PRO A 52 7.88 3.46 11.12
C PRO A 52 7.25 3.51 9.72
N GLU A 53 8.08 3.69 8.69
CA GLU A 53 7.66 3.75 7.28
C GLU A 53 7.11 2.41 6.78
N ALA A 54 7.74 1.29 7.12
CA ALA A 54 7.23 -0.02 6.78
C ALA A 54 5.89 -0.31 7.49
N LYS A 55 5.78 0.05 8.77
CA LYS A 55 4.53 -0.08 9.54
C LYS A 55 3.42 0.78 8.93
N GLU A 56 3.73 2.01 8.52
CA GLU A 56 2.77 2.89 7.84
C GLU A 56 2.33 2.32 6.49
N PHE A 57 3.25 1.80 5.68
CA PHE A 57 2.91 1.17 4.40
C PHE A 57 2.02 -0.06 4.58
N ILE A 58 2.35 -0.95 5.53
CA ILE A 58 1.54 -2.13 5.84
C ILE A 58 0.13 -1.72 6.30
N LYS A 59 -0.01 -0.61 7.02
CA LYS A 59 -1.29 -0.12 7.48
C LYS A 59 -2.12 0.54 6.36
N THR A 60 -1.48 1.26 5.45
CA THR A 60 -2.18 2.21 4.56
C THR A 60 -2.14 1.86 3.08
N CYS A 61 -1.25 0.97 2.67
CA CYS A 61 -0.83 0.75 1.28
C CYS A 61 -0.16 1.97 0.61
N VAL A 62 0.11 3.06 1.33
CA VAL A 62 0.73 4.27 0.77
C VAL A 62 2.21 4.25 1.09
N ASN A 63 3.06 4.32 0.07
CA ASN A 63 4.51 4.30 0.27
C ASN A 63 5.02 5.70 0.67
N PRO A 64 5.54 5.88 1.90
CA PRO A 64 6.02 7.19 2.36
C PRO A 64 7.25 7.68 1.57
N TYR A 65 7.99 6.80 0.89
CA TYR A 65 9.16 7.17 0.11
C TYR A 65 8.84 7.72 -1.28
N THR A 66 7.66 7.44 -1.83
CA THR A 66 7.34 7.76 -3.23
C THR A 66 7.43 9.25 -3.53
N LYS A 67 6.70 10.10 -2.79
CA LYS A 67 6.80 11.55 -2.94
C LYS A 67 8.17 12.09 -2.57
N LYS A 68 8.74 11.57 -1.48
CA LYS A 68 10.03 12.01 -0.95
C LYS A 68 11.14 11.84 -2.00
N PHE A 69 11.24 10.64 -2.58
CA PHE A 69 12.28 10.31 -3.54
C PHE A 69 12.03 10.97 -4.91
N ALA A 70 10.78 11.20 -5.30
CA ALA A 70 10.46 12.00 -6.48
C ALA A 70 10.94 13.46 -6.34
N SER A 71 10.87 14.05 -5.14
CA SER A 71 11.33 15.42 -4.88
C SER A 71 12.81 15.56 -4.53
N ASP A 72 13.46 14.47 -4.10
CA ASP A 72 14.85 14.47 -3.65
C ASP A 72 15.62 13.26 -4.26
N PRO A 73 16.28 13.45 -5.41
CA PRO A 73 17.06 12.41 -6.07
C PRO A 73 18.23 11.88 -5.22
N GLU A 74 18.78 12.69 -4.31
CA GLU A 74 19.85 12.24 -3.41
C GLU A 74 19.29 11.26 -2.37
N ALA A 75 18.14 11.57 -1.78
CA ALA A 75 17.44 10.63 -0.90
C ALA A 75 17.08 9.33 -1.62
N ALA A 76 16.72 9.39 -2.91
CA ALA A 76 16.35 8.22 -3.70
C ALA A 76 17.50 7.21 -3.91
N LYS A 77 18.77 7.63 -3.76
CA LYS A 77 19.94 6.76 -3.96
C LYS A 77 19.93 5.53 -3.05
N ILE A 78 19.30 5.61 -1.87
CA ILE A 78 19.20 4.44 -0.98
C ILE A 78 18.36 3.32 -1.62
N GLY A 79 17.27 3.67 -2.31
CA GLY A 79 16.44 2.70 -3.04
C GLY A 79 17.22 2.02 -4.16
N LYS A 80 18.00 2.79 -4.93
CA LYS A 80 18.93 2.24 -5.94
C LYS A 80 19.95 1.28 -5.34
N LYS A 81 20.54 1.65 -4.19
CA LYS A 81 21.50 0.79 -3.48
C LYS A 81 20.85 -0.53 -3.06
N ARG A 82 19.62 -0.49 -2.55
CA ARG A 82 18.86 -1.71 -2.19
C ARG A 82 18.50 -2.57 -3.41
N PHE A 83 18.13 -1.94 -4.51
CA PHE A 83 17.83 -2.64 -5.77
C PHE A 83 19.03 -3.44 -6.28
N GLY A 84 20.23 -2.87 -6.21
CA GLY A 84 21.47 -3.60 -6.53
C GLY A 84 21.83 -4.66 -5.50
N PHE A 85 21.74 -4.33 -4.21
CA PHE A 85 22.08 -5.24 -3.10
C PHE A 85 21.25 -6.54 -3.14
N TRP A 86 19.96 -6.42 -3.41
CA TRP A 86 19.04 -7.57 -3.51
C TRP A 86 19.00 -8.20 -4.90
N SER A 87 20.02 -7.95 -5.73
CA SER A 87 20.22 -8.57 -7.04
C SER A 87 19.10 -8.33 -8.06
N CYS A 88 18.22 -7.34 -7.82
CA CYS A 88 17.16 -6.98 -8.77
C CYS A 88 17.76 -6.52 -10.11
N SER A 89 18.94 -5.90 -10.06
CA SER A 89 19.70 -5.46 -11.23
C SER A 89 20.14 -6.59 -12.15
N GLN A 90 20.24 -7.83 -11.66
CA GLN A 90 20.71 -8.96 -12.45
C GLN A 90 19.68 -9.41 -13.51
N CYS A 91 18.40 -9.11 -13.28
CA CYS A 91 17.33 -9.42 -14.23
C CYS A 91 16.77 -8.15 -14.87
N HIS A 92 16.63 -7.06 -14.12
CA HIS A 92 15.99 -5.82 -14.60
C HIS A 92 17.00 -4.75 -15.04
N GLY A 93 18.28 -5.10 -15.14
CA GLY A 93 19.36 -4.19 -15.52
C GLY A 93 19.75 -3.22 -14.39
N GLY A 94 20.97 -2.67 -14.45
CA GLY A 94 21.55 -1.86 -13.37
C GLY A 94 20.77 -0.60 -12.96
N ASN A 95 19.92 -0.09 -13.86
CA ASN A 95 19.04 1.05 -13.58
C ASN A 95 17.55 0.69 -13.68
N GLY A 96 17.16 -0.59 -13.71
CA GLY A 96 15.75 -0.99 -13.82
C GLY A 96 15.15 -0.85 -15.22
N GLY A 97 15.97 -0.55 -16.25
CA GLY A 97 15.54 -0.39 -17.63
C GLY A 97 15.29 -1.69 -18.41
N GLY A 98 15.42 -2.85 -17.75
CA GLY A 98 15.23 -4.17 -18.32
C GLY A 98 16.54 -4.83 -18.78
N GLN A 99 16.54 -6.17 -18.75
CA GLN A 99 17.58 -7.02 -19.31
C GLN A 99 16.96 -8.37 -19.68
N THR A 100 17.04 -9.36 -18.79
CA THR A 100 16.32 -10.64 -18.93
C THR A 100 14.87 -10.50 -18.47
N GLY A 101 14.65 -9.72 -17.42
CA GLY A 101 13.35 -9.23 -17.00
C GLY A 101 12.99 -7.91 -17.71
N PRO A 102 11.71 -7.52 -17.68
CA PRO A 102 11.23 -6.31 -18.34
C PRO A 102 11.80 -5.03 -17.71
N SER A 103 11.68 -3.92 -18.43
CA SER A 103 11.84 -2.60 -17.83
C SER A 103 10.80 -2.40 -16.72
N ILE A 104 11.21 -1.70 -15.66
CA ILE A 104 10.34 -1.28 -14.55
C ILE A 104 10.21 0.25 -14.51
N LEU A 105 10.75 0.95 -15.51
CA LEU A 105 10.75 2.42 -15.57
C LEU A 105 9.84 2.99 -16.66
N ASP A 106 9.26 2.15 -17.52
CA ASP A 106 8.39 2.58 -18.60
C ASP A 106 6.90 2.44 -18.25
N ASN A 107 6.04 2.83 -19.19
CA ASN A 107 4.59 2.74 -19.04
C ASN A 107 4.02 1.37 -19.50
N ASN A 108 4.86 0.37 -19.79
CA ASN A 108 4.45 -0.95 -20.25
C ASN A 108 4.27 -1.91 -19.08
N TRP A 109 3.23 -1.64 -18.28
CA TRP A 109 2.90 -2.44 -17.10
C TRP A 109 2.56 -3.89 -17.47
N GLN A 110 3.35 -4.83 -16.98
CA GLN A 110 3.10 -6.26 -17.19
C GLN A 110 1.84 -6.74 -16.45
N TYR A 111 1.54 -6.11 -15.32
CA TYR A 111 0.32 -6.32 -14.57
C TYR A 111 -0.32 -4.97 -14.30
N ALA A 112 -1.62 -4.79 -14.61
CA ALA A 112 -2.30 -3.51 -14.48
C ALA A 112 -2.16 -2.87 -13.08
N LYS A 113 -2.08 -3.70 -12.03
CA LYS A 113 -1.85 -3.27 -10.64
C LYS A 113 -0.52 -2.54 -10.40
N HIS A 114 0.48 -2.67 -11.27
CA HIS A 114 1.80 -2.02 -11.16
C HIS A 114 1.74 -0.50 -11.29
N VAL A 115 0.61 0.05 -11.72
CA VAL A 115 0.31 1.48 -11.62
C VAL A 115 0.30 1.99 -10.17
N SER A 116 0.19 1.10 -9.18
CA SER A 116 0.18 1.41 -7.74
C SER A 116 1.40 0.85 -7.00
N ASP A 117 1.80 1.50 -5.91
CA ASP A 117 2.92 1.03 -5.07
C ASP A 117 2.58 -0.29 -4.38
N LYS A 118 1.32 -0.43 -3.91
CA LYS A 118 0.77 -1.71 -3.42
C LYS A 118 0.95 -2.83 -4.44
N GLY A 119 0.58 -2.58 -5.70
CA GLY A 119 0.62 -3.61 -6.72
C GLY A 119 2.04 -4.04 -7.08
N MET A 120 2.99 -3.11 -7.14
CA MET A 120 4.41 -3.45 -7.30
C MET A 120 4.94 -4.22 -6.09
N PHE A 121 4.60 -3.78 -4.87
CA PHE A 121 4.99 -4.46 -3.64
C PHE A 121 4.50 -5.90 -3.61
N GLU A 122 3.24 -6.15 -3.96
CA GLU A 122 2.66 -7.50 -4.02
C GLU A 122 3.39 -8.42 -5.00
N THR A 123 3.88 -7.88 -6.13
CA THR A 123 4.67 -8.63 -7.11
C THR A 123 6.06 -8.94 -6.59
N ILE A 124 6.76 -7.96 -6.00
CA ILE A 124 8.08 -8.18 -5.43
C ILE A 124 7.99 -9.16 -4.26
N ALA A 125 7.00 -8.97 -3.38
CA ALA A 125 6.83 -9.76 -2.18
C ALA A 125 6.45 -11.21 -2.51
N GLY A 126 5.47 -11.44 -3.40
CA GLY A 126 4.95 -12.76 -3.72
C GLY A 126 5.60 -13.47 -4.92
N GLY A 127 6.41 -12.77 -5.71
CA GLY A 127 6.91 -13.24 -7.00
C GLY A 127 5.81 -13.40 -8.06
N THR A 128 6.16 -14.02 -9.19
CA THR A 128 5.25 -14.27 -10.32
C THR A 128 5.41 -15.69 -10.86
N ASN A 129 4.50 -16.10 -11.76
CA ASN A 129 4.65 -17.33 -12.56
C ASN A 129 5.54 -17.10 -13.80
N ALA A 130 6.04 -15.87 -14.02
CA ALA A 130 6.84 -15.46 -15.16
C ALA A 130 8.35 -15.37 -14.82
N GLY A 131 8.80 -16.11 -13.80
CA GLY A 131 10.22 -16.23 -13.45
C GLY A 131 10.73 -15.28 -12.38
N MET A 132 9.95 -14.30 -11.91
CA MET A 132 10.34 -13.49 -10.75
C MET A 132 10.12 -14.27 -9.44
N PRO A 133 11.15 -14.55 -8.63
CA PRO A 133 10.99 -15.31 -7.39
C PRO A 133 10.31 -14.47 -6.29
N THR A 134 9.88 -15.14 -5.22
CA THR A 134 9.39 -14.51 -3.99
C THR A 134 10.55 -13.84 -3.27
N TRP A 135 10.50 -12.51 -3.07
CA TRP A 135 11.60 -11.78 -2.43
C TRP A 135 11.34 -11.37 -0.98
N HIS A 136 10.08 -11.28 -0.54
CA HIS A 136 9.82 -10.78 0.82
C HIS A 136 10.01 -11.88 1.87
N GLN A 137 10.65 -11.53 2.99
CA GLN A 137 11.00 -12.48 4.05
C GLN A 137 9.80 -13.24 4.64
N GLN A 138 8.63 -12.59 4.80
CA GLN A 138 7.46 -13.25 5.40
C GLN A 138 6.76 -14.19 4.41
N THR A 139 6.73 -13.83 3.13
CA THR A 139 6.06 -14.64 2.09
C THR A 139 6.91 -15.81 1.64
N SER A 140 8.25 -15.71 1.78
CA SER A 140 9.17 -16.82 1.55
C SER A 140 9.36 -17.72 2.78
N GLY A 141 9.05 -17.21 3.99
CA GLY A 141 9.42 -17.87 5.24
C GLY A 141 10.92 -17.82 5.55
N ASN A 142 11.69 -16.99 4.84
CA ASN A 142 13.13 -16.85 5.02
C ASN A 142 13.50 -15.43 5.52
N PRO A 143 13.96 -15.28 6.77
CA PRO A 143 14.31 -13.97 7.36
C PRO A 143 15.54 -13.31 6.73
N GLU A 144 16.30 -14.01 5.90
CA GLU A 144 17.45 -13.45 5.18
C GLU A 144 17.06 -12.73 3.89
N LEU A 145 15.80 -12.82 3.46
CA LEU A 145 15.32 -12.12 2.28
C LEU A 145 14.85 -10.69 2.60
N VAL A 146 14.24 -10.03 1.61
CA VAL A 146 14.01 -8.60 1.61
C VAL A 146 12.93 -8.20 2.63
N THR A 147 13.20 -7.15 3.40
CA THR A 147 12.24 -6.56 4.33
C THR A 147 11.21 -5.69 3.61
N THR A 148 10.08 -5.41 4.25
CA THR A 148 9.09 -4.44 3.74
C THR A 148 9.73 -3.11 3.40
N ASP A 149 10.53 -2.58 4.33
CA ASP A 149 11.20 -1.28 4.24
C ASP A 149 12.13 -1.18 3.02
N ASP A 150 12.94 -2.21 2.76
CA ASP A 150 13.82 -2.23 1.59
C ASP A 150 13.02 -2.32 0.28
N ILE A 151 11.94 -3.11 0.23
CA ILE A 151 11.07 -3.16 -0.96
C ILE A 151 10.46 -1.78 -1.24
N ILE A 152 9.89 -1.10 -0.24
CA ILE A 152 9.24 0.20 -0.46
C ILE A 152 10.25 1.30 -0.80
N LYS A 153 11.50 1.21 -0.33
CA LYS A 153 12.60 2.08 -0.79
C LYS A 153 12.96 1.82 -2.26
N ILE A 154 13.04 0.56 -2.65
CA ILE A 154 13.27 0.17 -4.05
C ILE A 154 12.15 0.74 -4.94
N ILE A 155 10.89 0.52 -4.58
CA ILE A 155 9.74 1.05 -5.30
C ILE A 155 9.80 2.58 -5.39
N GLY A 156 10.06 3.28 -4.28
CA GLY A 156 10.17 4.73 -4.27
C GLY A 156 11.24 5.24 -5.25
N TRP A 157 12.38 4.54 -5.35
CA TRP A 157 13.43 4.90 -6.31
C TRP A 157 13.02 4.61 -7.76
N LEU A 158 12.34 3.48 -8.02
CA LEU A 158 11.80 3.16 -9.34
C LEU A 158 10.78 4.21 -9.78
N ARG A 159 9.89 4.65 -8.89
CA ARG A 159 8.94 5.75 -9.15
C ARG A 159 9.65 7.07 -9.44
N ALA A 160 10.67 7.41 -8.68
CA ALA A 160 11.47 8.62 -8.91
C ALA A 160 12.26 8.56 -10.23
N SER A 161 12.62 7.36 -10.68
CA SER A 161 13.39 7.10 -11.91
C SER A 161 12.53 6.81 -13.13
N TYR A 162 11.20 6.87 -12.99
CA TYR A 162 10.24 6.58 -14.04
C TYR A 162 10.41 7.51 -15.26
N SER A 163 10.44 6.91 -16.45
CA SER A 163 10.68 7.60 -17.73
C SER A 163 9.62 7.30 -18.79
N GLY A 164 8.56 6.56 -18.46
CA GLY A 164 7.48 6.17 -19.39
C GLY A 164 6.53 7.30 -19.83
N GLY A 165 6.63 8.50 -19.23
CA GLY A 165 5.74 9.63 -19.51
C GLY A 165 4.31 9.44 -19.01
N GLY A 166 3.45 10.44 -19.23
CA GLY A 166 2.05 10.39 -18.78
C GLY A 166 1.85 10.58 -17.28
N ASP A 167 0.68 10.18 -16.78
CA ASP A 167 0.26 10.39 -15.40
C ASP A 167 1.04 9.51 -14.42
N LYS A 168 1.27 10.06 -13.22
CA LYS A 168 1.96 9.40 -12.09
C LYS A 168 1.01 9.20 -10.91
N PRO A 169 0.00 8.32 -11.02
CA PRO A 169 -1.05 8.17 -10.01
C PRO A 169 -0.53 7.70 -8.65
N TRP A 170 0.60 6.98 -8.59
CA TRP A 170 1.27 6.57 -7.35
C TRP A 170 1.66 7.76 -6.47
N GLU A 171 1.89 8.94 -7.04
CA GLU A 171 2.17 10.16 -6.25
C GLU A 171 0.92 10.70 -5.55
N ASN A 172 -0.29 10.17 -5.81
CA ASN A 172 -1.54 10.66 -5.22
C ASN A 172 -2.36 9.56 -4.54
N GLU A 173 -1.71 8.45 -4.18
CA GLU A 173 -2.37 7.36 -3.45
C GLU A 173 -2.91 7.82 -2.10
N LYS A 174 -4.06 7.25 -1.74
CA LYS A 174 -4.75 7.50 -0.46
C LYS A 174 -4.77 6.19 0.34
N PRO A 175 -4.77 6.28 1.68
CA PRO A 175 -4.88 5.08 2.50
C PRO A 175 -6.15 4.30 2.18
N GLN A 176 -5.97 3.02 1.85
CA GLN A 176 -7.03 2.09 1.45
C GLN A 176 -7.87 1.62 2.65
#